data_AF-A0A971HAM9-F1
#
_entry.id   AF-A0A971HAM9-F1
#
_cell.length_a   1.000
_cell.length_b   1.000
_cell.length_c   1.000
_cell.angle_alpha   90.00
_cell.angle_beta   90.00
_cell.angle_gamma   90.00
#
_symmetry.space_group_name_H-M   'P 1'
#
loop_
_entity.id
_entity.type
_entity.pdbx_description
1 polymer ?
#
loop_
_entity_poly.entity_id
_entity_poly.type
_entity_poly.pdbx_seq_one_letter_code
_entity_poly.pdbx_strand_id
1 'polypeptide(L)'
;MGAYSEYIAFMEKYRDELTEVEKNERAKRQALLESDMAKLETIISTQQAQTMKLRSLEDKRIQLQEALSPETLTAREFLAGMDEGEDKRRLTALVREITALTESIKEQNKQALELAQTNFKILETVLQKDSFNQEKNVYGPSGGRRDTGTSGKTFAGEV
;
A
#
# COMPACT_ATOMS: atom_id res chain seq x y z
N MET A 1 17.46 0.22 38.94
CA MET A 1 16.79 0.46 37.65
C MET A 1 16.57 1.96 37.52
N GLY A 2 17.10 2.59 36.47
CA GLY A 2 16.90 4.04 36.27
C GLY A 2 15.43 4.33 35.97
N ALA A 3 14.96 5.52 36.37
CA ALA A 3 13.57 5.95 36.20
C ALA A 3 13.08 5.88 34.74
N TYR A 4 14.00 5.91 33.77
CA TYR A 4 13.71 5.89 32.34
C TYR A 4 13.89 4.52 31.66
N SER A 5 14.34 3.51 32.39
CA SER A 5 14.70 2.20 31.81
C SER A 5 13.52 1.48 31.13
N GLU A 6 12.33 1.56 31.73
CA GLU A 6 11.11 0.96 31.16
C GLU A 6 10.68 1.67 29.86
N TYR A 7 10.79 3.00 29.83
CA TYR A 7 10.47 3.79 28.63
C TYR A 7 11.49 3.56 27.50
N ILE A 8 12.77 3.45 27.82
CA ILE A 8 13.81 3.12 26.83
C ILE A 8 13.55 1.74 26.22
N ALA A 9 13.29 0.72 27.04
CA ALA A 9 12.98 -0.63 26.55
C ALA A 9 11.69 -0.65 25.70
N PHE A 10 10.69 0.15 26.07
CA PHE A 10 9.50 0.31 25.26
C PHE A 10 9.79 0.98 23.90
N MET A 11 10.61 2.04 23.89
CA MET A 11 11.00 2.74 22.67
C MET A 11 11.83 1.86 21.72
N GLU A 12 12.68 0.99 22.25
CA GLU A 12 13.38 -0.04 21.46
C GLU A 12 12.40 -0.99 20.77
N LYS A 13 11.43 -1.53 21.52
CA LYS A 13 10.38 -2.38 20.96
C LYS A 13 9.56 -1.63 19.90
N TYR A 14 9.25 -0.35 20.13
CA TYR A 14 8.52 0.47 19.18
C TYR A 14 9.29 0.66 17.87
N ARG A 15 10.61 0.91 17.96
CA ARG A 15 11.53 1.00 16.82
C ARG A 15 11.56 -0.30 16.02
N ASP A 16 11.61 -1.45 16.69
CA ASP A 16 11.65 -2.76 16.02
C ASP A 16 10.35 -3.04 15.24
N GLU A 17 9.19 -2.67 15.81
CA GLU A 17 7.90 -2.80 15.15
C GLU A 17 7.76 -1.85 13.94
N LEU A 18 8.25 -0.62 14.05
CA LEU A 18 8.30 0.31 12.92
C LEU A 18 9.21 -0.20 11.80
N THR A 19 10.32 -0.84 12.14
CA THR A 19 11.22 -1.46 11.16
C THR A 19 10.50 -2.57 10.39
N GLU A 20 9.65 -3.35 11.05
CA GLU A 20 8.87 -4.39 10.37
C GLU A 20 7.78 -3.79 9.45
N VAL A 21 7.19 -2.67 9.86
CA VAL A 21 6.23 -1.93 9.01
C VAL A 21 6.93 -1.36 7.78
N GLU A 22 8.12 -0.81 7.92
CA GLU A 22 8.94 -0.33 6.80
C GLU A 22 9.25 -1.46 5.80
N LYS A 23 9.62 -2.65 6.28
CA LYS A 23 9.85 -3.80 5.39
C LYS A 23 8.60 -4.17 4.61
N ASN A 24 7.43 -4.17 5.25
CA ASN A 24 6.18 -4.49 4.59
C ASN A 24 5.77 -3.44 3.56
N GLU A 25 6.01 -2.15 3.84
CA GLU A 25 5.82 -1.08 2.86
C GLU A 25 6.74 -1.23 1.65
N ARG A 26 8.00 -1.57 1.87
CA ARG A 26 8.94 -1.88 0.79
C ARG A 26 8.49 -3.10 -0.02
N ALA A 27 8.01 -4.15 0.65
CA ALA A 27 7.50 -5.36 -0.01
C ALA A 27 6.24 -5.07 -0.85
N LYS A 28 5.33 -4.21 -0.34
CA LYS A 28 4.14 -3.74 -1.07
C LYS A 28 4.52 -3.06 -2.37
N ARG A 29 5.48 -2.12 -2.31
CA ARG A 29 5.99 -1.44 -3.49
C ARG A 29 6.64 -2.41 -4.47
N GLN A 30 7.42 -3.37 -3.98
CA GLN A 30 8.04 -4.38 -4.84
C GLN A 30 6.99 -5.24 -5.56
N ALA A 31 5.95 -5.70 -4.86
CA ALA A 31 4.85 -6.46 -5.47
C ALA A 31 4.11 -5.64 -6.54
N LEU A 32 3.93 -4.33 -6.32
CA LEU A 32 3.34 -3.42 -7.33
C LEU A 32 4.23 -3.27 -8.58
N LEU A 33 5.56 -3.25 -8.42
CA LEU A 33 6.51 -3.24 -9.54
C LEU A 33 6.49 -4.56 -10.31
N GLU A 34 6.39 -5.68 -9.59
CA GLU A 34 6.33 -7.04 -10.15
C GLU A 34 4.95 -7.37 -10.76
N SER A 35 3.94 -6.52 -10.55
CA SER A 35 2.53 -6.79 -10.89
C SER A 35 1.99 -8.09 -10.27
N ASP A 36 2.54 -8.50 -9.13
CA ASP A 36 2.14 -9.70 -8.39
C ASP A 36 0.95 -9.38 -7.46
N MET A 37 -0.25 -9.56 -7.99
CA MET A 37 -1.50 -9.23 -7.28
C MET A 37 -1.76 -10.15 -6.08
N ALA A 38 -1.37 -11.42 -6.15
CA ALA A 38 -1.58 -12.36 -5.04
C ALA A 38 -0.72 -11.99 -3.82
N LYS A 39 0.53 -11.59 -4.07
CA LYS A 39 1.44 -11.07 -3.04
C LYS A 39 0.95 -9.74 -2.49
N LEU A 40 0.42 -8.86 -3.33
CA LEU A 40 -0.14 -7.58 -2.91
C LEU A 40 -1.36 -7.75 -1.97
N GLU A 41 -2.31 -8.63 -2.31
CA GLU A 41 -3.48 -8.93 -1.48
C GLU A 41 -3.08 -9.47 -0.10
N THR A 42 -2.11 -10.38 -0.08
CA THR A 42 -1.57 -10.93 1.18
C THR A 42 -0.99 -9.81 2.04
N ILE A 43 -0.17 -8.92 1.47
CA ILE A 43 0.43 -7.80 2.19
C ILE A 43 -0.65 -6.84 2.73
N ILE A 44 -1.64 -6.48 1.91
CA ILE A 44 -2.75 -5.60 2.32
C ILE A 44 -3.54 -6.21 3.49
N SER A 45 -3.80 -7.52 3.45
CA SER A 45 -4.54 -8.20 4.53
C SER A 45 -3.80 -8.13 5.88
N THR A 46 -2.47 -8.19 5.87
CA THR A 46 -1.65 -8.07 7.08
C THR A 46 -1.53 -6.62 7.58
N GLN A 47 -1.70 -5.65 6.69
CA GLN A 47 -1.52 -4.23 6.97
C GLN A 47 -2.55 -3.70 7.97
N GLN A 48 -3.78 -4.25 7.98
CA GLN A 48 -4.81 -3.88 8.95
C GLN A 48 -4.41 -4.24 10.39
N ALA A 49 -3.89 -5.46 10.59
CA ALA A 49 -3.40 -5.92 11.88
C ALA A 49 -2.19 -5.08 12.36
N GLN A 50 -1.27 -4.77 11.44
CA GLN A 50 -0.14 -3.89 11.73
C GLN A 50 -0.56 -2.47 12.10
N THR A 51 -1.56 -1.91 11.42
CA THR A 51 -2.10 -0.58 11.72
C THR A 51 -2.70 -0.55 13.13
N MET A 52 -3.48 -1.57 13.50
CA MET A 52 -4.04 -1.68 14.85
C MET A 52 -2.96 -1.81 15.92
N LYS A 53 -1.91 -2.60 15.63
CA LYS A 53 -0.75 -2.77 16.53
C LYS A 53 0.04 -1.48 16.70
N LEU A 54 0.31 -0.74 15.62
CA LEU A 54 0.99 0.55 15.70
C LEU A 54 0.19 1.56 16.51
N ARG A 55 -1.13 1.61 16.32
CA ARG A 55 -1.99 2.51 17.09
C ARG A 55 -1.93 2.21 18.59
N SER A 56 -2.01 0.95 18.99
CA SER A 56 -1.93 0.59 20.41
C SER A 56 -0.56 0.88 21.02
N LEU A 57 0.52 0.76 20.24
CA LEU A 57 1.86 1.14 20.66
C LEU A 57 1.98 2.66 20.81
N GLU A 58 1.42 3.45 19.88
CA GLU A 58 1.45 4.92 20.01
C GLU A 58 0.66 5.39 21.23
N ASP A 59 -0.52 4.82 21.48
CA ASP A 59 -1.30 5.11 22.69
C ASP A 59 -0.50 4.79 23.96
N LYS A 60 0.22 3.66 23.97
CA LYS A 60 1.10 3.27 25.08
C LYS A 60 2.31 4.20 25.22
N ARG A 61 2.88 4.69 24.11
CA ARG A 61 3.98 5.66 24.10
C ARG A 61 3.56 6.96 24.79
N ILE A 62 2.37 7.46 24.46
CA ILE A 62 1.78 8.66 25.05
C ILE A 62 1.59 8.47 26.55
N GLN A 63 0.97 7.36 26.97
CA GLN A 63 0.74 7.07 28.40
C GLN A 63 2.04 7.01 29.21
N LEU A 64 3.08 6.35 28.67
CA LEU A 64 4.37 6.26 29.34
C LEU A 64 5.08 7.62 29.42
N GLN A 65 4.96 8.45 28.38
CA GLN A 65 5.51 9.80 28.39
C GLN A 65 4.79 10.68 29.42
N GLU A 66 3.45 10.64 29.47
CA GLU A 66 2.64 11.38 30.45
C GLU A 66 2.96 10.97 31.90
N ALA A 67 3.16 9.67 32.14
CA ALA A 67 3.52 9.15 33.45
C ALA A 67 4.90 9.63 33.93
N LEU A 68 5.82 9.89 33.00
CA LEU A 68 7.18 10.35 33.30
C LEU A 68 7.30 11.88 33.34
N SER A 69 6.46 12.60 32.60
CA SER A 69 6.43 14.05 32.61
C SER A 69 5.05 14.57 32.18
N PRO A 70 4.19 14.92 33.15
CA PRO A 70 2.83 15.42 32.87
C PRO A 70 2.80 16.77 32.15
N GLU A 71 3.92 17.50 32.15
CA GLU A 71 4.01 18.89 31.67
C GLU A 71 4.72 19.05 30.30
N THR A 72 5.35 18.02 29.73
CA THR A 72 6.13 18.18 28.48
C THR A 72 5.40 17.68 27.23
N LEU A 73 5.22 18.59 26.27
CA LEU A 73 4.52 18.38 25.00
C LEU A 73 5.54 18.27 23.86
N THR A 74 6.24 17.14 23.82
CA THR A 74 6.87 16.48 22.64
C THR A 74 8.06 15.67 23.13
N ALA A 75 8.45 14.62 22.39
CA ALA A 75 9.64 13.84 22.72
C ALA A 75 10.94 14.69 22.80
N ARG A 76 10.98 15.83 22.10
CA ARG A 76 12.11 16.78 22.15
C ARG A 76 12.14 17.58 23.44
N GLU A 77 10.99 18.04 23.93
CA GLU A 77 10.86 18.74 25.20
C GLU A 77 11.14 17.80 26.38
N PHE A 78 10.66 16.56 26.29
CA PHE A 78 10.96 15.51 27.27
C PHE A 78 12.48 15.28 27.39
N LEU A 79 13.19 15.16 26.27
CA LEU A 79 14.65 15.03 26.24
C LEU A 79 15.38 16.26 26.77
N ALA A 80 14.84 17.47 26.56
CA ALA A 80 15.43 18.70 27.05
C ALA A 80 15.39 18.80 28.58
N GLY A 81 14.34 18.25 29.21
CA GLY A 81 14.18 18.20 30.67
C GLY A 81 14.98 17.11 31.37
N MET A 82 15.63 16.19 30.64
CA MET A 82 16.47 15.14 31.23
C MET A 82 17.87 15.63 31.55
N ASP A 83 18.41 15.20 32.68
CA ASP A 83 19.82 15.36 33.04
C ASP A 83 20.74 14.72 32.00
N GLU A 84 21.93 15.30 31.82
CA GLU A 84 22.93 14.71 30.92
C GLU A 84 23.44 13.37 31.47
N GLY A 85 23.16 12.29 30.71
CA GLY A 85 23.51 10.94 31.11
C GLY A 85 23.44 9.94 29.96
N GLU A 86 23.68 8.66 30.26
CA GLU A 86 23.59 7.57 29.27
C GLU A 86 22.15 7.41 28.74
N ASP A 87 21.15 7.51 29.63
CA ASP A 87 19.73 7.38 29.30
C ASP A 87 19.28 8.45 28.28
N LYS A 88 19.67 9.72 28.48
CA LYS A 88 19.38 10.82 27.53
C LYS A 88 20.00 10.56 26.16
N ARG A 89 21.24 10.05 26.11
CA ARG A 89 21.92 9.73 24.85
C ARG A 89 21.22 8.59 24.10
N ARG A 90 20.89 7.49 24.80
CA ARG A 90 20.16 6.36 24.21
C ARG A 90 18.81 6.80 23.68
N LEU A 91 18.04 7.53 24.47
CA LEU A 91 16.71 7.96 24.07
C LEU A 91 16.76 8.95 22.89
N THR A 92 17.75 9.84 22.86
CA THR A 92 17.97 10.74 21.71
C THR A 92 18.25 9.96 20.43
N ALA A 93 19.08 8.92 20.49
CA ALA A 93 19.35 8.05 19.36
C ALA A 93 18.08 7.32 18.89
N LEU A 94 17.31 6.74 19.81
CA LEU A 94 16.05 6.06 19.50
C LEU A 94 15.02 6.98 18.86
N VAL A 95 14.83 8.19 19.40
CA VAL A 95 13.89 9.17 18.84
C VAL A 95 14.30 9.56 17.41
N ARG A 96 15.61 9.72 17.16
CA ARG A 96 16.13 10.00 15.82
C ARG A 96 15.87 8.84 14.86
N GLU A 97 16.13 7.61 15.27
CA GLU A 97 15.87 6.41 14.46
C GLU A 97 14.38 6.26 14.14
N ILE A 98 13.51 6.39 15.14
CA ILE A 98 12.05 6.32 14.97
C ILE A 98 11.55 7.40 14.02
N THR A 99 12.09 8.62 14.11
CA THR A 99 11.73 9.72 13.21
C THR A 99 12.12 9.38 11.77
N ALA A 100 13.35 8.88 11.55
CA ALA A 100 13.82 8.49 10.23
C ALA A 100 12.99 7.32 9.64
N LEU A 101 12.66 6.31 10.45
CA LEU A 101 11.80 5.20 10.03
C LEU A 101 10.41 5.69 9.62
N THR A 102 9.83 6.61 10.39
CA THR A 102 8.51 7.18 10.09
C THR A 102 8.51 7.99 8.80
N GLU A 103 9.56 8.78 8.55
CA GLU A 103 9.74 9.49 7.29
C GLU A 103 9.91 8.53 6.10
N SER A 104 10.70 7.47 6.25
CA SER A 104 10.86 6.42 5.24
C SER A 104 9.54 5.73 4.90
N ILE A 105 8.77 5.31 5.91
CA ILE A 105 7.44 4.69 5.74
C ILE A 105 6.50 5.62 4.97
N LYS A 106 6.49 6.92 5.28
CA LYS A 106 5.66 7.92 4.57
C LYS A 106 6.07 8.03 3.10
N GLU A 107 7.36 8.12 2.83
CA GLU A 107 7.88 8.25 1.47
C GLU A 107 7.61 6.99 0.63
N GLN A 108 7.82 5.80 1.21
CA GLN A 108 7.51 4.54 0.55
C GLN A 108 6.02 4.40 0.22
N ASN A 109 5.15 4.79 1.15
CA ASN A 109 3.70 4.82 0.93
C ASN A 109 3.30 5.77 -0.20
N LYS A 110 3.87 6.97 -0.22
CA LYS A 110 3.63 7.95 -1.28
C LYS A 110 4.03 7.40 -2.65
N GLN A 111 5.22 6.81 -2.76
CA GLN A 111 5.71 6.24 -4.01
C GLN A 111 4.88 5.03 -4.46
N ALA A 112 4.42 4.19 -3.53
CA ALA A 112 3.52 3.08 -3.84
C ALA A 112 2.17 3.59 -4.39
N LEU A 113 1.62 4.67 -3.83
CA LEU A 113 0.38 5.29 -4.31
C LEU A 113 0.55 5.88 -5.72
N GLU A 114 1.64 6.62 -5.96
CA GLU A 114 1.96 7.17 -7.28
C GLU A 114 2.11 6.07 -8.34
N LEU A 115 2.75 4.96 -7.97
CA LEU A 115 2.91 3.81 -8.87
C LEU A 115 1.58 3.12 -9.17
N ALA A 116 0.74 2.90 -8.15
CA ALA A 116 -0.60 2.35 -8.34
C ALA A 116 -1.44 3.24 -9.27
N GLN A 117 -1.45 4.56 -9.04
CA GLN A 117 -2.15 5.52 -9.91
C GLN A 117 -1.64 5.50 -11.35
N THR A 118 -0.33 5.37 -11.54
CA THR A 118 0.28 5.27 -12.87
C THR A 118 -0.15 4.00 -13.59
N ASN A 119 -0.11 2.85 -12.90
CA ASN A 119 -0.58 1.57 -13.43
C ASN A 119 -2.06 1.63 -13.81
N PHE A 120 -2.91 2.25 -12.98
CA PHE A 120 -4.33 2.45 -13.30
C PHE A 120 -4.54 3.30 -14.57
N LYS A 121 -3.82 4.42 -14.72
CA LYS A 121 -3.92 5.27 -15.93
C LYS A 121 -3.49 4.54 -17.19
N ILE A 122 -2.45 3.71 -17.10
CA ILE A 122 -1.99 2.88 -18.23
C ILE A 122 -3.07 1.87 -18.59
N LEU A 123 -3.62 1.15 -17.61
CA LEU A 123 -4.72 0.19 -17.84
C LEU A 123 -5.94 0.87 -18.45
N GLU A 124 -6.35 2.04 -17.96
CA GLU A 124 -7.45 2.83 -18.53
C GLU A 124 -7.18 3.20 -20.00
N THR A 125 -5.96 3.66 -20.31
CA THR A 125 -5.57 4.02 -21.67
C THR A 125 -5.56 2.81 -22.61
N VAL A 126 -5.08 1.65 -22.13
CA VAL A 126 -5.08 0.40 -22.91
C VAL A 126 -6.51 -0.07 -23.16
N LEU A 127 -7.37 -0.10 -22.14
CA LEU A 127 -8.78 -0.49 -22.26
C LEU A 127 -9.56 0.45 -23.19
N GLN A 128 -9.30 1.76 -23.14
CA GLN A 128 -9.86 2.72 -24.08
C GLN A 128 -9.37 2.49 -25.52
N LYS A 129 -8.09 2.18 -25.73
CA LYS A 129 -7.53 1.87 -27.05
C LYS A 129 -8.06 0.56 -27.63
N ASP A 130 -8.25 -0.47 -26.82
CA ASP A 130 -8.87 -1.73 -27.25
C ASP A 130 -10.35 -1.55 -27.62
N SER A 131 -11.06 -0.68 -26.90
CA SER A 131 -12.45 -0.30 -27.24
C SER A 131 -12.52 0.43 -28.59
N PHE A 132 -11.55 1.31 -28.89
CA PHE A 132 -11.43 1.99 -30.19
C PHE A 132 -10.97 1.08 -31.35
N ASN A 133 -10.25 -0.01 -31.07
CA ASN A 133 -9.79 -0.97 -32.07
C ASN A 133 -10.83 -2.06 -32.40
N GLN A 134 -11.75 -2.38 -31.49
CA GLN A 134 -12.85 -3.32 -31.80
C GLN A 134 -13.88 -2.72 -32.77
N GLU A 135 -14.10 -1.41 -32.79
CA GLU A 135 -15.04 -0.77 -33.72
C GLU A 135 -14.49 -0.62 -35.15
N LYS A 136 -13.19 -0.84 -35.38
CA LYS A 136 -12.54 -0.60 -36.69
C LYS A 136 -12.34 -1.84 -37.57
N ASN A 137 -12.83 -3.01 -37.17
CA ASN A 137 -12.80 -4.24 -37.97
C ASN A 137 -14.17 -4.71 -38.47
N VAL A 138 -15.12 -3.79 -38.62
CA VAL A 138 -16.35 -4.04 -39.38
C VAL A 138 -16.23 -3.35 -40.73
N TYR A 139 -15.68 -4.05 -41.75
CA TYR A 139 -16.20 -4.10 -43.13
C TYR A 139 -15.36 -4.97 -44.11
N GLY A 140 -15.91 -6.16 -44.45
CA GLY A 140 -15.85 -6.89 -45.75
C GLY A 140 -14.53 -7.58 -46.19
N PRO A 141 -14.54 -8.60 -47.09
CA PRO A 141 -15.60 -9.00 -48.04
C PRO A 141 -15.78 -10.54 -48.26
N SER A 142 -17.01 -11.06 -48.37
CA SER A 142 -17.27 -12.30 -49.16
C SER A 142 -18.76 -12.65 -49.23
N GLY A 143 -19.25 -12.93 -50.44
CA GLY A 143 -20.49 -13.69 -50.66
C GLY A 143 -21.50 -12.99 -51.55
N GLY A 144 -21.36 -13.15 -52.87
CA GLY A 144 -22.25 -12.58 -53.87
C GLY A 144 -23.70 -13.02 -53.68
N ARG A 145 -24.60 -12.03 -53.59
CA ARG A 145 -26.03 -12.25 -53.80
C ARG A 145 -26.36 -12.13 -55.29
N ARG A 146 -26.46 -13.28 -55.94
CA ARG A 146 -27.41 -13.49 -57.03
C ARG A 146 -28.15 -14.77 -56.69
N ASP A 147 -29.34 -14.64 -56.11
CA ASP A 147 -30.32 -15.71 -56.14
C ASP A 147 -31.47 -15.24 -57.02
N THR A 148 -31.40 -15.66 -58.28
CA THR A 148 -32.42 -15.48 -59.29
C THR A 148 -33.54 -16.45 -59.00
N GLY A 149 -34.62 -15.94 -58.43
CA GLY A 149 -35.86 -16.69 -58.21
C GLY A 149 -36.31 -17.39 -59.49
N THR A 150 -36.08 -18.70 -59.54
CA THR A 150 -36.43 -19.56 -60.66
C THR A 150 -37.66 -20.36 -60.28
N SER A 151 -38.74 -20.04 -61.01
CA SER A 151 -39.98 -20.75 -61.26
C SER A 151 -40.30 -22.02 -60.48
N GLY A 152 -41.38 -21.94 -59.69
CA GLY A 152 -42.20 -23.09 -59.33
C GLY A 152 -43.00 -23.61 -60.53
N LYS A 153 -42.77 -24.89 -60.83
CA LYS A 153 -43.60 -25.88 -61.58
C LYS A 153 -42.98 -27.24 -61.22
N THR A 154 -43.63 -28.37 -60.96
CA THR A 154 -45.01 -28.87 -60.78
C THR A 154 -44.84 -30.40 -60.60
N PHE A 155 -45.66 -31.04 -59.74
CA PHE A 155 -46.13 -32.46 -59.80
C PHE A 155 -45.07 -33.60 -59.73
N ALA A 156 -45.30 -34.80 -59.18
CA ALA A 156 -46.45 -35.50 -58.60
C ALA A 156 -45.93 -36.65 -57.72
N GLY A 157 -46.76 -37.14 -56.78
CA GLY A 157 -46.53 -38.38 -56.03
C GLY A 157 -47.84 -38.89 -55.44
N GLU A 158 -48.48 -39.79 -56.20
CA GLU A 158 -49.41 -40.89 -55.85
C GLU A 158 -50.35 -40.75 -54.65
N VAL A 159 -51.67 -40.72 -54.91
CA VAL A 159 -52.56 -41.91 -54.85
C VAL A 159 -53.62 -41.81 -55.95
#